data_AF-A0A2G2A2G9-F1
#
_entry.id   AF-A0A2G2A2G9-F1
#
_cell.length_a   1.000
_cell.length_b   1.000
_cell.length_c   1.000
_cell.angle_alpha   90.00
_cell.angle_beta   90.00
_cell.angle_gamma   90.00
#
_symmetry.space_group_name_H-M   'P 1'
#
loop_
_entity.id
_entity.type
_entity.pdbx_description
1 polymer ?
#
loop_
_entity_poly.entity_id
_entity_poly.type
_entity_poly.pdbx_seq_one_letter_code
_entity_poly.pdbx_strand_id
1 'polypeptide(L)'
;MKNMKIAAFGVVAFGLSACVTSEGFEGVRGFQGPNDYIAVAGDLGRDAGGNFNDNAGIAVTPDGCQAWIIDDGVEGRASNRLDPVSGLPVCIGEPGVVYGPYQSGTPGIPDRVPGEPVPVRVETVPVLPYTGQYQAVH
;
A
#
# COMPACT_ATOMS: atom_id res chain seq x y z
N MET A 1 69.75 -16.92 15.29
CA MET A 1 68.73 -16.11 14.58
C MET A 1 68.05 -17.04 13.58
N LYS A 2 66.87 -17.58 13.93
CA LYS A 2 66.14 -18.54 13.09
C LYS A 2 65.16 -17.77 12.20
N ASN A 3 65.19 -18.09 10.92
CA ASN A 3 64.50 -17.42 9.84
C ASN A 3 62.98 -17.54 10.01
N MET A 4 62.32 -16.41 10.24
CA MET A 4 60.87 -16.30 10.31
C MET A 4 60.30 -16.35 8.88
N LYS A 5 59.85 -17.52 8.44
CA LYS A 5 58.94 -17.63 7.29
C LYS A 5 57.52 -17.48 7.83
N ILE A 6 57.02 -16.26 7.90
CA ILE A 6 55.59 -16.02 8.08
C ILE A 6 54.94 -16.43 6.77
N ALA A 7 54.36 -17.62 6.79
CA ALA A 7 53.45 -18.09 5.77
C ALA A 7 52.33 -17.05 5.61
N ALA A 8 52.09 -16.63 4.37
CA ALA A 8 51.01 -15.75 3.99
C ALA A 8 49.65 -16.44 4.27
N PHE A 9 49.21 -16.35 5.52
CA PHE A 9 47.84 -16.62 5.94
C PHE A 9 47.22 -15.26 6.24
N GLY A 10 46.60 -14.64 5.24
CA GLY A 10 45.98 -13.34 5.45
C GLY A 10 45.29 -12.82 4.21
N VAL A 11 43.96 -12.76 4.28
CA VAL A 11 43.07 -11.89 3.50
C VAL A 11 42.59 -12.40 2.12
N VAL A 12 42.04 -13.62 2.05
CA VAL A 12 41.10 -13.98 0.94
C VAL A 12 39.72 -14.42 1.47
N ALA A 13 39.35 -14.02 2.70
CA ALA A 13 38.08 -14.42 3.33
C ALA A 13 37.15 -13.26 3.73
N PHE A 14 37.31 -12.07 3.11
CA PHE A 14 36.37 -10.95 3.27
C PHE A 14 35.63 -10.58 1.98
N GLY A 15 35.55 -11.50 1.02
CA GLY A 15 34.92 -11.28 -0.29
C GLY A 15 33.45 -11.69 -0.42
N LEU A 16 32.76 -12.04 0.68
CA LEU A 16 31.34 -12.45 0.66
C LEU A 16 30.43 -11.58 1.55
N SER A 17 30.84 -10.35 1.88
CA SER A 17 30.03 -9.42 2.69
C SER A 17 29.43 -8.26 1.85
N ALA A 18 29.12 -8.48 0.58
CA ALA A 18 28.53 -7.47 -0.30
C ALA A 18 27.18 -7.87 -0.92
N CYS A 19 26.43 -8.75 -0.28
CA CYS A 19 25.00 -8.92 -0.58
C CYS A 19 24.17 -9.05 0.71
N VAL A 20 24.37 -8.08 1.61
CA VAL A 20 23.42 -7.75 2.68
C VAL A 20 23.40 -6.23 2.80
N THR A 21 23.14 -5.57 1.68
CA THR A 21 22.80 -4.15 1.64
C THR A 21 21.59 -4.02 0.75
N SER A 22 20.46 -3.73 1.38
CA SER A 22 19.16 -3.44 0.80
C SER A 22 18.65 -4.50 -0.17
N GLU A 23 17.61 -5.22 0.24
CA GLU A 23 16.61 -5.65 -0.73
C GLU A 23 16.14 -4.38 -1.45
N GLY A 24 16.76 -4.11 -2.59
CA GLY A 24 16.39 -3.04 -3.50
C GLY A 24 15.11 -3.49 -4.17
N PHE A 25 13.98 -3.29 -3.50
CA PHE A 25 12.70 -3.31 -4.17
C PHE A 25 12.69 -2.08 -5.07
N GLU A 26 13.14 -2.28 -6.31
CA GLU A 26 13.25 -1.22 -7.31
C GLU A 26 11.85 -0.66 -7.58
N GLY A 27 11.67 0.66 -7.43
CA GLY A 27 10.38 1.33 -7.63
C GLY A 27 9.51 1.53 -6.39
N VAL A 28 9.90 1.04 -5.20
CA VAL A 28 9.18 1.27 -3.94
C VAL A 28 10.08 1.83 -2.84
N ARG A 29 9.49 2.62 -1.94
CA ARG A 29 10.18 3.27 -0.82
C ARG A 29 9.37 3.16 0.48
N GLY A 30 9.93 3.60 1.59
CA GLY A 30 9.16 3.69 2.84
C GLY A 30 8.13 4.82 2.79
N PHE A 31 7.04 4.67 3.53
CA PHE A 31 6.08 5.75 3.76
C PHE A 31 6.75 6.95 4.45
N GLN A 32 6.55 8.14 3.89
CA GLN A 32 7.14 9.42 4.29
C GLN A 32 6.08 10.44 4.69
N GLY A 33 4.82 10.27 4.26
CA GLY A 33 3.72 11.12 4.72
C GLY A 33 2.53 11.22 3.76
N PRO A 34 1.66 12.24 3.95
CA PRO A 34 0.38 12.36 3.24
C PRO A 34 0.46 12.52 1.72
N ASN A 35 1.64 12.84 1.20
CA ASN A 35 1.89 12.99 -0.24
C ASN A 35 2.17 11.65 -0.93
N ASP A 36 2.20 10.55 -0.18
CA ASP A 36 2.50 9.23 -0.73
C ASP A 36 1.21 8.55 -1.20
N TYR A 37 1.28 7.94 -2.38
CA TYR A 37 0.31 6.91 -2.72
C TYR A 37 0.59 5.69 -1.85
N ILE A 38 -0.35 5.31 -1.00
CA ILE A 38 -0.23 4.06 -0.23
C ILE A 38 -0.55 2.83 -1.07
N ALA A 39 -1.09 3.02 -2.27
CA ALA A 39 -1.48 1.97 -3.20
C ALA A 39 -1.59 2.53 -4.63
N VAL A 40 -1.29 1.69 -5.63
CA VAL A 40 -1.55 1.99 -7.05
C VAL A 40 -2.27 0.84 -7.74
N ALA A 41 -2.99 1.15 -8.82
CA ALA A 41 -3.70 0.18 -9.65
C ALA A 41 -2.76 -0.57 -10.62
N GLY A 42 -1.63 -1.07 -10.11
CA GLY A 42 -0.66 -1.87 -10.85
C GLY A 42 0.03 -2.84 -9.91
N ASP A 43 0.22 -4.07 -10.38
CA ASP A 43 0.96 -5.14 -9.69
C ASP A 43 2.46 -4.79 -9.67
N LEU A 44 2.94 -4.41 -8.49
CA LEU A 44 4.31 -3.97 -8.18
C LEU A 44 4.99 -4.85 -7.11
N GLY A 45 4.27 -5.84 -6.63
CA GLY A 45 4.64 -6.83 -5.65
C GLY A 45 5.49 -7.92 -6.27
N ARG A 46 5.71 -8.97 -5.48
CA ARG A 46 6.60 -10.09 -5.84
C ARG A 46 5.86 -11.41 -5.93
N ASP A 47 4.56 -11.43 -5.67
CA ASP A 47 3.71 -12.56 -5.90
C ASP A 47 3.41 -12.72 -7.39
N ALA A 48 3.26 -13.97 -7.83
CA ALA A 48 3.08 -14.31 -9.25
C ALA A 48 1.60 -14.50 -9.61
N GLY A 49 0.69 -14.03 -8.76
CA GLY A 49 -0.76 -14.22 -8.88
C GLY A 49 -1.44 -12.98 -9.43
N GLY A 50 -2.37 -13.16 -10.37
CA GLY A 50 -3.32 -12.09 -10.66
C GLY A 50 -4.32 -12.02 -9.50
N ASN A 51 -4.34 -10.91 -8.77
CA ASN A 51 -5.06 -10.78 -7.50
C ASN A 51 -6.58 -10.54 -7.69
N PHE A 52 -7.17 -11.25 -8.66
CA PHE A 52 -8.58 -11.19 -9.03
C PHE A 52 -9.55 -11.73 -7.95
N ASN A 53 -9.03 -12.43 -6.94
CA ASN A 53 -9.82 -13.09 -5.90
C ASN A 53 -9.60 -12.50 -4.50
N ASP A 54 -8.99 -11.32 -4.39
CA ASP A 54 -8.84 -10.69 -3.10
C ASP A 54 -10.20 -10.34 -2.51
N ASN A 55 -10.31 -10.55 -1.21
CA ASN A 55 -11.48 -10.11 -0.50
C ASN A 55 -11.39 -8.58 -0.34
N ALA A 56 -12.45 -7.87 -0.69
CA ALA A 56 -12.54 -6.44 -0.45
C ALA A 56 -13.12 -6.14 0.93
N GLY A 57 -12.54 -5.16 1.60
CA GLY A 57 -13.21 -4.46 2.70
C GLY A 57 -14.13 -3.36 2.19
N ILE A 58 -14.85 -2.75 3.12
CA ILE A 58 -15.68 -1.57 2.90
C ILE A 58 -15.08 -0.42 3.69
N ALA A 59 -14.76 0.67 2.98
CA ALA A 59 -14.55 1.97 3.58
C ALA A 59 -15.86 2.75 3.51
N VAL A 60 -16.32 3.31 4.63
CA VAL A 60 -17.40 4.30 4.66
C VAL A 60 -16.74 5.68 4.72
N THR A 61 -16.87 6.45 3.65
CA THR A 61 -16.29 7.79 3.54
C THR A 61 -16.97 8.77 4.52
N PRO A 62 -16.38 9.94 4.80
CA PRO A 62 -16.93 10.92 5.74
C PRO A 62 -18.35 11.43 5.40
N ASP A 63 -18.76 11.31 4.13
CA ASP A 63 -20.10 11.62 3.64
C ASP A 63 -21.09 10.45 3.81
N GLY A 64 -20.65 9.30 4.34
CA GLY A 64 -21.46 8.11 4.58
C GLY A 64 -21.55 7.14 3.39
N CYS A 65 -20.85 7.41 2.28
CA CYS A 65 -20.84 6.54 1.11
C CYS A 65 -19.82 5.41 1.21
N GLN A 66 -20.10 4.28 0.56
CA GLN A 66 -19.25 3.09 0.63
C GLN A 66 -18.34 3.00 -0.58
N ALA A 67 -17.08 2.64 -0.34
CA ALA A 67 -16.13 2.20 -1.36
C ALA A 67 -15.66 0.77 -1.05
N TRP A 68 -15.49 -0.04 -2.08
CA TRP A 68 -14.68 -1.24 -2.00
C TRP A 68 -13.22 -0.83 -1.88
N ILE A 69 -12.52 -1.44 -0.93
CA ILE A 69 -11.07 -1.26 -0.79
C ILE A 69 -10.39 -2.62 -0.69
N ILE A 70 -9.23 -2.72 -1.31
CA ILE A 70 -8.30 -3.84 -1.20
C ILE A 70 -6.93 -3.23 -0.96
N ASP A 71 -6.25 -3.72 0.07
CA ASP A 71 -4.86 -3.46 0.41
C ASP A 71 -4.09 -4.77 0.25
N ASP A 72 -3.22 -4.81 -0.75
CA ASP A 72 -2.39 -5.95 -1.09
C ASP A 72 -0.91 -5.59 -0.97
N GLY A 73 -0.57 -4.80 0.04
CA GLY A 73 0.79 -4.31 0.25
C GLY A 73 1.06 -3.06 -0.58
N VAL A 74 1.97 -3.15 -1.57
CA VAL A 74 2.32 -1.98 -2.42
C VAL A 74 1.14 -1.60 -3.32
N GLU A 75 0.29 -2.57 -3.61
CA GLU A 75 -0.88 -2.46 -4.45
C GLU A 75 -2.14 -2.25 -3.65
N GLY A 76 -3.08 -1.55 -4.27
CA GLY A 76 -4.41 -1.46 -3.73
C GLY A 76 -5.40 -0.97 -4.76
N ARG A 77 -6.65 -1.35 -4.54
CA ARG A 77 -7.75 -1.05 -5.45
C ARG A 77 -8.87 -0.43 -4.65
N ALA A 78 -9.38 0.68 -5.14
CA ALA A 78 -10.55 1.31 -4.60
C ALA A 78 -11.56 1.57 -5.71
N SER A 79 -12.83 1.29 -5.45
CA SER A 79 -13.93 1.71 -6.32
C SER A 79 -15.16 2.02 -5.51
N ASN A 80 -15.98 2.96 -5.97
CA ASN A 80 -17.25 3.25 -5.32
C ASN A 80 -18.13 2.01 -5.33
N ARG A 81 -18.75 1.70 -4.19
CA ARG A 81 -19.73 0.62 -4.13
C ARG A 81 -21.06 1.16 -4.65
N LEU A 82 -21.50 0.58 -5.76
CA LEU A 82 -22.74 0.96 -6.41
C LEU A 82 -23.85 -0.06 -6.12
N ASP A 83 -25.07 0.42 -5.96
CA ASP A 83 -26.26 -0.41 -5.95
C ASP A 83 -26.47 -0.99 -7.35
N PRO A 84 -26.52 -2.33 -7.53
CA PRO A 84 -26.60 -2.93 -8.86
C PRO A 84 -27.92 -2.63 -9.59
N VAL A 85 -28.96 -2.20 -8.89
CA VAL A 85 -30.26 -1.88 -9.49
C VAL A 85 -30.29 -0.44 -10.00
N SER A 86 -29.95 0.53 -9.15
CA SER A 86 -30.01 1.95 -9.49
C SER A 86 -28.74 2.50 -10.14
N GLY A 87 -27.59 1.83 -9.95
CA GLY A 87 -26.28 2.35 -10.32
C GLY A 87 -25.78 3.49 -9.43
N LEU A 88 -26.53 3.84 -8.38
CA LEU A 88 -26.18 4.93 -7.47
C LEU A 88 -25.20 4.46 -6.39
N PRO A 89 -24.38 5.36 -5.81
CA PRO A 89 -23.54 5.05 -4.66
C PRO A 89 -24.35 4.52 -3.48
N VAL A 90 -23.84 3.49 -2.81
CA VAL A 90 -24.44 2.99 -1.58
C VAL A 90 -23.94 3.82 -0.41
N CYS A 91 -24.83 4.60 0.22
CA CYS A 91 -24.47 5.48 1.34
C CYS A 91 -25.19 5.09 2.64
N ILE A 92 -24.65 4.04 3.28
CA ILE A 92 -25.10 3.49 4.56
C ILE A 92 -23.87 3.14 5.43
N GLY A 93 -24.03 3.15 6.74
CA GLY A 93 -22.97 2.78 7.69
C GLY A 93 -22.48 3.98 8.51
N GLU A 94 -21.57 3.72 9.44
CA GLU A 94 -20.93 4.75 10.28
C GLU A 94 -19.87 5.48 9.46
N PRO A 95 -19.92 6.82 9.30
CA PRO A 95 -18.90 7.55 8.55
C PRO A 95 -17.49 7.41 9.13
N GLY A 96 -16.48 7.32 8.25
CA GLY A 96 -15.07 7.31 8.63
C GLY A 96 -14.55 5.96 9.15
N VAL A 97 -15.27 4.87 8.91
CA VAL A 97 -14.86 3.51 9.33
C VAL A 97 -14.42 2.65 8.15
N VAL A 98 -13.53 1.70 8.43
CA VAL A 98 -13.12 0.64 7.51
C VAL A 98 -13.40 -0.70 8.17
N TYR A 99 -14.07 -1.62 7.47
CA TYR A 99 -14.36 -2.95 7.98
C TYR A 99 -14.34 -4.04 6.90
N GLY A 100 -14.24 -5.29 7.34
CA GLY A 100 -14.09 -6.44 6.45
C GLY A 100 -12.62 -6.80 6.19
N PRO A 101 -12.38 -7.82 5.35
CA PRO A 101 -11.04 -8.33 5.07
C PRO A 101 -10.34 -7.45 4.03
N TYR A 102 -9.96 -6.23 4.40
CA TYR A 102 -9.31 -5.29 3.46
C TYR A 102 -7.83 -5.61 3.19
N GLN A 103 -7.14 -6.28 4.10
CA GLN A 103 -5.74 -6.68 3.93
C GLN A 103 -5.63 -8.06 3.31
N SER A 104 -4.72 -8.24 2.34
CA SER A 104 -4.37 -9.55 1.83
C SER A 104 -3.64 -10.38 2.90
N GLY A 105 -3.81 -11.70 2.85
CA GLY A 105 -3.40 -12.61 3.93
C GLY A 105 -1.90 -12.75 4.16
N THR A 106 -1.06 -12.03 3.42
CA THR A 106 0.40 -12.23 3.40
C THR A 106 1.21 -10.91 3.41
N PRO A 107 1.10 -10.07 4.45
CA PRO A 107 1.79 -8.77 4.49
C PRO A 107 3.28 -8.92 4.88
N GLY A 108 3.99 -9.95 4.41
CA GLY A 108 5.28 -10.46 4.95
C GLY A 108 6.47 -9.48 5.04
N ILE A 109 6.28 -8.20 4.69
CA ILE A 109 7.26 -7.11 4.77
C ILE A 109 6.61 -5.83 5.32
N PRO A 110 7.37 -4.91 5.95
CA PRO A 110 6.88 -3.58 6.29
C PRO A 110 6.30 -2.89 5.06
N ASP A 111 5.18 -2.18 5.26
CA ASP A 111 4.45 -1.52 4.19
C ASP A 111 5.34 -0.53 3.41
N ARG A 112 5.24 -0.57 2.07
CA ARG A 112 6.06 0.23 1.15
C ARG A 112 5.16 0.91 0.14
N VAL A 113 5.53 2.13 -0.20
CA VAL A 113 4.78 2.96 -1.14
C VAL A 113 5.47 3.05 -2.50
N PRO A 114 4.72 3.05 -3.61
CA PRO A 114 5.28 3.21 -4.96
C PRO A 114 5.63 4.67 -5.28
N GLY A 115 6.68 4.85 -6.09
CA GLY A 115 6.97 6.10 -6.79
C GLY A 115 7.34 7.31 -5.91
N GLU A 116 7.46 8.48 -6.54
CA GLU A 116 7.74 9.76 -5.86
C GLU A 116 6.46 10.35 -5.23
N PRO A 117 6.56 11.04 -4.08
CA PRO A 117 5.40 11.72 -3.48
C PRO A 117 4.79 12.74 -4.44
N VAL A 118 3.46 12.81 -4.47
CA VAL A 118 2.73 13.84 -5.21
C VAL A 118 2.24 14.93 -4.26
N PRO A 119 2.29 16.22 -4.65
CA PRO A 119 1.73 17.28 -3.82
C PRO A 119 0.20 17.10 -3.68
N VAL A 120 -0.29 16.80 -2.48
CA VAL A 120 -1.72 16.79 -2.19
C VAL A 120 -2.10 17.98 -1.32
N ARG A 121 -3.31 18.51 -1.53
CA ARG A 121 -3.92 19.44 -0.58
C ARG A 121 -4.72 18.63 0.42
N VAL A 122 -4.27 18.65 1.67
CA VAL A 122 -5.05 18.08 2.78
C VAL A 122 -6.17 19.07 3.10
N GLU A 123 -7.40 18.68 2.81
CA GLU A 123 -8.59 19.39 3.23
C GLU A 123 -9.19 18.67 4.44
N THR A 124 -9.50 19.42 5.49
CA THR A 124 -10.29 18.87 6.60
C THR A 124 -11.74 18.85 6.16
N VAL A 125 -12.23 17.67 5.81
CA VAL A 125 -13.64 17.48 5.48
C VAL A 125 -14.41 17.36 6.81
N PRO A 126 -15.41 18.21 7.10
CA PRO A 126 -16.24 18.04 8.27
C PRO A 126 -16.95 16.68 8.16
N VAL A 127 -16.93 15.90 9.23
CA VAL A 127 -17.76 14.69 9.33
C VAL A 127 -19.21 15.19 9.37
N LEU A 128 -19.89 15.16 8.23
CA LEU A 128 -21.27 15.60 8.16
C LEU A 128 -22.13 14.55 8.86
N PRO A 129 -22.95 14.92 9.86
CA PRO A 129 -23.87 13.98 10.50
C PRO A 129 -25.02 13.54 9.57
N TYR A 130 -25.06 14.05 8.34
CA TYR A 130 -26.13 13.86 7.37
C TYR A 130 -25.54 13.79 5.97
N THR A 131 -25.91 12.76 5.21
CA THR A 131 -25.59 12.53 3.79
C THR A 131 -26.13 13.68 2.93
N GLY A 132 -25.34 14.75 2.81
CA GLY A 132 -25.60 15.83 1.86
C GLY A 132 -25.34 15.31 0.45
N GLN A 133 -26.31 15.47 -0.46
CA GLN A 133 -26.17 15.04 -1.84
C GLN A 133 -24.99 15.75 -2.53
N TYR A 134 -23.96 15.00 -2.87
CA TYR A 134 -22.95 15.46 -3.82
C TYR A 134 -23.39 15.06 -5.23
N GLN A 135 -23.44 16.04 -6.13
CA GLN A 135 -23.48 15.77 -7.55
C GLN A 135 -22.09 15.26 -7.96
N ALA A 136 -22.03 14.06 -8.52
CA ALA A 136 -20.84 13.58 -9.21
C ALA A 136 -20.56 14.55 -10.37
N VAL A 137 -19.55 15.40 -10.22
CA VAL A 137 -19.00 16.14 -11.35
C VAL A 137 -18.15 15.14 -12.12
N HIS A 138 -18.69 14.68 -13.24
CA HIS A 138 -17.96 13.89 -14.24
C HIS A 138 -16.89 14.74 -14.93
#